data_AF-A0A4V1ZCS5-F1
#
_entry.id   AF-A0A4V1ZCS5-F1
#
_cell.length_a   1.000
_cell.length_b   1.000
_cell.length_c   1.000
_cell.angle_alpha   90.00
_cell.angle_beta   90.00
_cell.angle_gamma   90.00
#
_symmetry.space_group_name_H-M   'P 1'
#
loop_
_entity.id
_entity.type
_entity.pdbx_description
1 polymer ?
#
loop_
_entity_poly.entity_id
_entity_poly.type
_entity_poly.pdbx_seq_one_letter_code
_entity_poly.pdbx_strand_id
1 'polypeptide(L)'
;MKKIFIFVLISFSLKSCNNELTQSEILEFYSKLNDSGFKPQPIYLNQEANPVEFFYALKEQREHYDDLLEKMDILFPLENFPEEERIEADQKYRVFVKSHPDDAFLPIIRSRYSKFILVNFRLLETDNYEQIKFYTNELIEAKSDKYELLIESLKKLKGNIPANEFEQLRASAINSLTEQQADKADQLMRLRKKAEELLKIYKESGKRPTRVSVWALDKNIQELEENAIACTIQKVTTI
;
A
#
# COMPACT_ATOMS: atom_id res chain seq x y z
N MET A 1 -1.60 15.96 -2.84
CA MET A 1 -1.50 17.07 -1.86
C MET A 1 -2.80 17.88 -1.60
N LYS A 2 -4.01 17.32 -1.83
CA LYS A 2 -5.28 17.93 -1.34
C LYS A 2 -6.23 16.90 -0.68
N LYS A 3 -5.78 15.64 -0.50
CA LYS A 3 -6.62 14.52 -0.01
C LYS A 3 -6.90 14.56 1.52
N ILE A 4 -6.26 15.46 2.27
CA ILE A 4 -6.49 15.67 3.72
C ILE A 4 -7.48 16.82 3.99
N PHE A 5 -7.72 17.71 3.02
CA PHE A 5 -8.44 18.97 3.24
C PHE A 5 -9.96 18.84 3.43
N ILE A 6 -10.54 17.65 3.20
CA ILE A 6 -12.00 17.44 3.29
C ILE A 6 -12.42 16.79 4.61
N PHE A 7 -11.54 16.03 5.29
CA PHE A 7 -11.86 15.52 6.63
C PHE A 7 -11.67 16.56 7.73
N VAL A 8 -10.82 17.57 7.50
CA VAL A 8 -10.71 18.77 8.34
C VAL A 8 -12.00 19.62 8.31
N LEU A 9 -12.91 19.44 7.35
CA LEU A 9 -14.21 20.15 7.39
C LEU A 9 -15.24 19.50 8.33
N ILE A 10 -14.93 18.32 8.90
CA ILE A 10 -15.64 17.77 10.07
C ILE A 10 -14.94 18.22 11.37
N SER A 11 -14.24 19.36 11.34
CA SER A 11 -13.86 20.12 12.55
C SER A 11 -15.04 20.92 13.13
N PHE A 12 -16.22 20.89 12.50
CA PHE A 12 -17.40 21.60 12.99
C PHE A 12 -18.36 20.65 13.71
N SER A 13 -18.24 20.66 15.04
CA SER A 13 -19.24 20.20 16.02
C SER A 13 -19.36 18.70 16.26
N LEU A 14 -18.28 18.06 16.73
CA LEU A 14 -18.39 16.81 17.49
C LEU A 14 -18.13 17.08 18.97
N LYS A 15 -19.08 17.75 19.64
CA LYS A 15 -19.38 17.43 21.04
C LYS A 15 -20.22 16.14 21.02
N SER A 16 -19.55 15.00 20.80
CA SER A 16 -20.17 13.71 21.09
C SER A 16 -20.09 13.51 22.59
N CYS A 17 -21.25 13.28 23.23
CA CYS A 17 -21.34 13.00 24.65
C CYS A 17 -20.29 11.94 25.07
N ASN A 18 -19.43 12.32 26.02
CA ASN A 18 -18.53 11.48 26.83
C ASN A 18 -17.10 11.18 26.35
N ASN A 19 -16.66 11.57 25.13
CA ASN A 19 -15.24 11.48 24.74
C ASN A 19 -14.82 12.79 24.06
N GLU A 20 -14.20 13.69 24.81
CA GLU A 20 -13.65 14.94 24.25
C GLU A 20 -12.35 14.64 23.51
N LEU A 21 -12.39 14.77 22.19
CA LEU A 21 -11.24 14.66 21.31
C LEU A 21 -10.78 16.08 20.96
N THR A 22 -9.56 16.45 21.33
CA THR A 22 -9.10 17.82 21.10
C THR A 22 -8.70 18.03 19.63
N GLN A 23 -8.95 19.23 19.10
CA GLN A 23 -8.49 19.57 17.74
C GLN A 23 -6.96 19.44 17.60
N SER A 24 -6.20 19.69 18.66
CA SER A 24 -4.75 19.49 18.71
C SER A 24 -4.34 18.04 18.51
N GLU A 25 -4.99 17.09 19.20
CA GLU A 25 -4.69 15.66 19.06
C GLU A 25 -4.97 15.15 17.65
N ILE A 26 -6.08 15.61 17.05
CA ILE A 26 -6.44 15.29 15.67
C ILE A 26 -5.36 15.79 14.72
N LEU A 27 -5.00 17.07 14.83
CA LEU A 27 -4.02 17.69 13.93
C LEU A 27 -2.63 17.05 14.06
N GLU A 28 -2.17 16.78 15.28
CA GLU A 28 -0.87 16.15 15.52
C GLU A 28 -0.81 14.72 14.96
N PHE A 29 -1.88 13.95 15.16
CA PHE A 29 -1.98 12.59 14.64
C PHE A 29 -1.95 12.56 13.10
N TYR A 30 -2.76 13.40 12.46
CA TYR A 30 -2.80 13.46 11.00
C TYR A 30 -1.55 14.08 10.37
N SER A 31 -0.85 14.99 11.07
CA SER A 31 0.45 15.48 10.60
C SER A 31 1.50 14.38 10.57
N LYS A 32 1.54 13.52 11.61
CA LYS A 32 2.49 12.39 11.67
C LYS A 32 2.16 11.29 10.67
N LEU A 33 0.87 11.05 10.40
CA LEU A 33 0.41 10.06 9.43
C LEU A 33 0.96 10.31 8.02
N ASN A 34 0.97 11.57 7.57
CA ASN A 34 1.25 11.91 6.18
C ASN A 34 2.72 11.68 5.78
N ASP A 35 3.64 11.77 6.74
CA ASP A 35 5.08 11.54 6.52
C ASP A 35 5.50 10.08 6.73
N SER A 36 4.65 9.31 7.40
CA SER A 36 4.98 7.96 7.84
C SER A 36 4.83 6.88 6.76
N GLY A 37 4.11 7.16 5.66
CA GLY A 37 3.75 6.19 4.62
C GLY A 37 2.82 5.05 5.08
N PHE A 38 2.22 5.19 6.26
CA PHE A 38 1.14 4.32 6.73
C PHE A 38 -0.08 4.43 5.82
N LYS A 39 -0.64 3.28 5.43
CA LYS A 39 -1.91 3.17 4.72
C LYS A 39 -2.87 2.38 5.62
N PRO A 40 -3.98 2.98 6.08
CA PRO A 40 -4.94 2.27 6.92
C PRO A 40 -5.57 1.08 6.19
N GLN A 41 -5.87 0.03 6.94
CA GLN A 41 -6.48 -1.17 6.38
C GLN A 41 -7.95 -0.91 5.98
N PRO A 42 -8.39 -1.31 4.77
CA PRO A 42 -9.74 -1.05 4.25
C PRO A 42 -10.87 -1.62 5.11
N ILE A 43 -10.64 -2.71 5.85
CA ILE A 43 -11.66 -3.41 6.65
C ILE A 43 -12.28 -2.49 7.72
N TYR A 44 -11.55 -1.47 8.17
CA TYR A 44 -12.01 -0.51 9.18
C TYR A 44 -12.50 0.83 8.58
N LEU A 45 -12.46 0.96 7.25
CA LEU A 45 -12.93 2.14 6.50
C LEU A 45 -14.39 2.02 6.03
N ASN A 46 -15.14 1.04 6.55
CA ASN A 46 -16.56 0.92 6.28
C ASN A 46 -17.30 2.19 6.76
N GLN A 47 -18.01 2.80 5.81
CA GLN A 47 -18.42 4.22 5.80
C GLN A 47 -19.54 4.59 6.80
N GLU A 48 -19.76 3.78 7.83
CA GLU A 48 -20.85 3.95 8.80
C GLU A 48 -20.37 4.14 10.24
N ALA A 49 -19.06 4.11 10.51
CA ALA A 49 -18.52 4.33 11.86
C ALA A 49 -18.60 5.80 12.29
N ASN A 50 -18.92 6.04 13.56
CA ASN A 50 -18.86 7.37 14.18
C ASN A 50 -17.45 7.97 13.95
N PRO A 51 -17.32 9.24 13.51
CA PRO A 51 -16.01 9.85 13.25
C PRO A 51 -15.01 9.76 14.42
N VAL A 52 -15.51 9.73 15.67
CA VAL A 52 -14.69 9.53 16.87
C VAL A 52 -14.17 8.10 16.97
N GLU A 53 -15.01 7.10 16.74
CA GLU A 53 -14.61 5.68 16.73
C GLU A 53 -13.62 5.41 15.58
N PHE A 54 -13.86 6.03 14.42
CA PHE A 54 -12.93 5.98 13.29
C PHE A 54 -11.55 6.53 13.65
N PHE A 55 -11.48 7.66 14.36
CA PHE A 55 -10.21 8.22 14.81
C PHE A 55 -9.46 7.25 15.73
N TYR A 56 -10.11 6.68 16.74
CA TYR A 56 -9.46 5.76 17.66
C TYR A 56 -9.03 4.45 16.99
N ALA A 57 -9.85 3.90 16.10
CA ALA A 57 -9.47 2.72 15.32
C ALA A 57 -8.25 3.00 14.43
N LEU A 58 -8.18 4.19 13.83
CA LEU A 58 -7.03 4.62 13.03
C LEU A 58 -5.77 4.81 13.90
N LYS A 59 -5.93 5.34 15.11
CA LYS A 59 -4.85 5.51 16.08
C LYS A 59 -4.30 4.16 16.56
N GLU A 60 -5.16 3.22 16.92
CA GLU A 60 -4.77 1.86 17.33
C GLU A 60 -4.02 1.13 16.21
N GLN A 61 -4.50 1.21 14.96
CA GLN A 61 -3.79 0.65 13.82
C GLN A 61 -2.41 1.27 13.63
N ARG A 62 -2.28 2.57 13.88
CA ARG A 62 -1.01 3.28 13.77
C ARG A 62 -0.04 2.83 14.86
N GLU A 63 -0.51 2.71 16.09
CA GLU A 63 0.28 2.21 17.22
C GLU A 63 0.77 0.79 16.94
N HIS A 64 -0.10 -0.13 16.49
CA HIS A 64 0.32 -1.49 16.11
C HIS A 64 1.35 -1.49 14.97
N TYR A 65 1.17 -0.63 13.96
CA TYR A 65 2.16 -0.50 12.89
C TYR A 65 3.53 -0.02 13.40
N ASP A 66 3.53 0.97 14.30
CA ASP A 66 4.76 1.50 14.88
C ASP A 66 5.44 0.45 15.78
N ASP A 67 4.68 -0.31 16.57
CA ASP A 67 5.17 -1.44 17.36
C ASP A 67 5.82 -2.51 16.49
N LEU A 68 5.26 -2.81 15.32
CA LEU A 68 5.86 -3.76 14.37
C LEU A 68 7.18 -3.23 13.81
N LEU A 69 7.26 -1.94 13.49
CA LEU A 69 8.49 -1.31 13.02
C LEU A 69 9.57 -1.31 14.10
N GLU A 70 9.20 -1.05 15.35
CA GLU A 70 10.12 -1.12 16.49
C GLU A 70 10.60 -2.56 16.72
N LYS A 71 9.71 -3.54 16.70
CA LYS A 71 10.05 -4.97 16.82
C LYS A 71 10.93 -5.48 15.69
N MET A 72 10.75 -4.94 14.49
CA MET A 72 11.61 -5.27 13.37
C MET A 72 13.06 -4.86 13.68
N ASP A 73 13.28 -3.81 14.48
CA ASP A 73 14.60 -3.28 14.86
C ASP A 73 15.53 -3.11 13.64
N ILE A 74 14.92 -2.66 12.54
CA ILE A 74 15.65 -2.29 11.34
C ILE A 74 15.51 -0.80 11.19
N LEU A 75 16.56 -0.09 11.62
CA LEU A 75 16.78 1.28 11.18
C LEU A 75 16.68 1.29 9.67
N PHE A 76 15.76 2.06 9.08
CA PHE A 76 15.83 2.40 7.65
C PHE A 76 17.09 3.25 7.51
N PRO A 77 18.20 2.64 7.08
CA PRO A 77 19.50 3.28 7.14
C PRO A 77 19.59 4.44 6.14
N LEU A 78 20.39 5.44 6.48
CA LEU A 78 20.73 6.51 5.55
C LEU A 78 21.75 5.98 4.51
N GLU A 79 21.81 6.58 3.31
CA GLU A 79 22.70 6.13 2.23
C GLU A 79 24.16 5.92 2.70
N ASN A 80 24.78 4.79 2.32
CA ASN A 80 26.15 4.33 2.63
C ASN A 80 26.37 3.50 3.91
N PHE A 81 25.50 2.53 4.19
CA PHE A 81 25.72 1.56 5.27
C PHE A 81 26.80 0.51 4.93
N PRO A 82 27.67 0.13 5.90
CA PRO A 82 28.63 -0.97 5.78
C PRO A 82 27.97 -2.30 5.40
N GLU A 83 28.72 -3.20 4.75
CA GLU A 83 28.20 -4.51 4.31
C GLU A 83 27.69 -5.38 5.46
N GLU A 84 28.36 -5.35 6.61
CA GLU A 84 27.99 -6.12 7.81
C GLU A 84 26.61 -5.71 8.32
N GLU A 85 26.33 -4.42 8.40
CA GLU A 85 25.03 -3.89 8.84
C GLU A 85 23.91 -4.24 7.84
N ARG A 86 24.23 -4.35 6.54
CA ARG A 86 23.27 -4.84 5.53
C ARG A 86 22.91 -6.30 5.73
N ILE A 87 23.90 -7.14 6.04
CA ILE A 87 23.70 -8.55 6.31
C ILE A 87 22.85 -8.73 7.57
N GLU A 88 23.14 -7.97 8.63
CA GLU A 88 22.34 -8.00 9.86
C GLU A 88 20.89 -7.58 9.59
N ALA A 89 20.68 -6.49 8.85
CA ALA A 89 19.35 -6.01 8.49
C ALA A 89 18.56 -7.02 7.62
N ASP A 90 19.21 -7.68 6.65
CA ASP A 90 18.60 -8.75 5.85
C ASP A 90 18.18 -9.94 6.73
N GLN A 91 19.02 -10.34 7.69
CA GLN A 91 18.72 -11.44 8.61
C GLN A 91 17.56 -11.10 9.55
N LYS A 92 17.59 -9.91 10.18
CA LYS A 92 16.49 -9.43 11.05
C LYS A 92 15.17 -9.40 10.29
N TYR A 93 15.18 -8.89 9.06
CA TYR A 93 13.99 -8.85 8.21
C TYR A 93 13.43 -10.23 7.91
N ARG A 94 14.29 -11.18 7.50
CA ARG A 94 13.86 -12.56 7.22
C ARG A 94 13.27 -13.25 8.44
N VAL A 95 13.81 -13.00 9.63
CA VAL A 95 13.25 -13.51 10.88
C VAL A 95 11.90 -12.86 11.15
N PHE A 96 11.78 -11.55 10.98
CA PHE A 96 10.54 -10.79 11.16
C PHE A 96 9.39 -11.31 10.28
N VAL A 97 9.64 -11.48 8.98
CA VAL A 97 8.63 -11.97 8.02
C VAL A 97 8.16 -13.37 8.39
N LYS A 98 9.06 -14.23 8.90
CA LYS A 98 8.73 -15.59 9.34
C LYS A 98 7.97 -15.62 10.66
N SER A 99 8.20 -14.68 11.56
CA SER A 99 7.54 -14.63 12.88
C SER A 99 6.17 -13.94 12.85
N HIS A 100 5.84 -13.21 11.78
CA HIS A 100 4.58 -12.47 11.65
C HIS A 100 3.80 -12.79 10.36
N PRO A 101 3.66 -14.07 9.94
CA PRO A 101 3.11 -14.41 8.62
C PRO A 101 1.67 -13.93 8.39
N ASP A 102 0.88 -13.83 9.45
CA ASP A 102 -0.54 -13.46 9.42
C ASP A 102 -0.80 -11.99 9.77
N ASP A 103 0.25 -11.18 9.95
CA ASP A 103 0.08 -9.78 10.33
C ASP A 103 -0.48 -8.94 9.16
N ALA A 104 -1.53 -8.17 9.43
CA ALA A 104 -2.22 -7.37 8.42
C ALA A 104 -1.32 -6.29 7.77
N PHE A 105 -0.31 -5.78 8.47
CA PHE A 105 0.63 -4.79 7.96
C PHE A 105 1.84 -5.42 7.27
N LEU A 106 2.03 -6.74 7.35
CA LEU A 106 3.15 -7.43 6.72
C LEU A 106 3.25 -7.10 5.21
N PRO A 107 2.18 -7.11 4.39
CA PRO A 107 2.27 -6.73 2.98
C PRO A 107 2.83 -5.32 2.75
N ILE A 108 2.46 -4.37 3.61
CA ILE A 108 2.96 -2.98 3.53
C ILE A 108 4.46 -2.95 3.86
N ILE A 109 4.87 -3.64 4.91
CA ILE A 109 6.26 -3.75 5.32
C ILE A 109 7.08 -4.43 4.22
N ARG A 110 6.61 -5.56 3.68
CA ARG A 110 7.24 -6.28 2.55
C ARG A 110 7.48 -5.39 1.35
N SER A 111 6.46 -4.65 0.92
CA SER A 111 6.56 -3.74 -0.22
C SER A 111 7.59 -2.62 0.02
N ARG A 112 7.54 -1.97 1.19
CA ARG A 112 8.42 -0.83 1.52
C ARG A 112 9.85 -1.27 1.71
N TYR A 113 10.07 -2.32 2.50
CA TYR A 113 11.40 -2.81 2.82
C TYR A 113 12.10 -3.39 1.59
N SER A 114 11.38 -4.16 0.75
CA SER A 114 11.94 -4.67 -0.50
C SER A 114 12.35 -3.55 -1.45
N LYS A 115 11.52 -2.50 -1.60
CA LYS A 115 11.91 -1.31 -2.37
C LYS A 115 13.19 -0.70 -1.81
N PHE A 116 13.24 -0.52 -0.51
CA PHE A 116 14.36 0.10 0.17
C PHE A 116 15.65 -0.69 -0.08
N ILE A 117 15.63 -2.02 0.11
CA ILE A 117 16.80 -2.88 -0.11
C ILE A 117 17.22 -2.92 -1.59
N LEU A 118 16.25 -3.07 -2.51
CA LEU A 118 16.55 -3.18 -3.94
C LEU A 118 17.12 -1.89 -4.52
N VAL A 119 16.61 -0.73 -4.08
CA VAL A 119 16.93 0.59 -4.68
C VAL A 119 17.88 1.39 -3.82
N ASN A 120 17.49 1.75 -2.59
CA ASN A 120 18.29 2.64 -1.73
C ASN A 120 19.62 2.00 -1.32
N PHE A 121 19.62 0.67 -1.17
CA PHE A 121 20.82 -0.12 -0.93
C PHE A 121 21.51 -0.63 -2.19
N ARG A 122 20.99 -0.27 -3.37
CA ARG A 122 21.56 -0.62 -4.67
C ARG A 122 21.78 -2.13 -4.84
N LEU A 123 20.99 -2.97 -4.17
CA LEU A 123 21.11 -4.43 -4.29
C LEU A 123 20.93 -4.87 -5.75
N LEU A 124 20.07 -4.20 -6.53
CA LEU A 124 19.90 -4.45 -7.96
C LEU A 124 21.17 -4.23 -8.80
N GLU A 125 22.11 -3.44 -8.30
CA GLU A 125 23.39 -3.18 -8.98
C GLU A 125 24.45 -4.24 -8.65
N THR A 126 24.17 -5.12 -7.69
CA THR A 126 25.08 -6.20 -7.29
C THR A 126 24.82 -7.48 -8.10
N ASP A 127 25.69 -8.48 -7.91
CA ASP A 127 25.52 -9.84 -8.43
C ASP A 127 24.99 -10.81 -7.36
N ASN A 128 24.40 -10.29 -6.28
CA ASN A 128 23.77 -11.12 -5.25
C ASN A 128 22.35 -11.54 -5.67
N TYR A 129 22.28 -12.43 -6.66
CA TYR A 129 21.03 -12.87 -7.28
C TYR A 129 20.09 -13.57 -6.32
N GLU A 130 20.59 -14.25 -5.29
CA GLU A 130 19.76 -14.90 -4.26
C GLU A 130 19.01 -13.88 -3.40
N GLN A 131 19.67 -12.78 -3.00
CA GLN A 131 18.99 -11.71 -2.28
C GLN A 131 18.01 -10.96 -3.19
N ILE A 132 18.39 -10.67 -4.45
CA ILE A 132 17.48 -10.03 -5.41
C ILE A 132 16.23 -10.91 -5.61
N LYS A 133 16.40 -12.23 -5.78
CA LYS A 133 15.31 -13.21 -5.91
C LYS A 133 14.37 -13.15 -4.70
N PHE A 134 14.94 -13.15 -3.49
CA PHE A 134 14.16 -13.06 -2.26
C PHE A 134 13.31 -11.78 -2.22
N TYR A 135 13.90 -10.60 -2.38
CA TYR A 135 13.14 -9.34 -2.32
C TYR A 135 12.18 -9.15 -3.49
N THR A 136 12.46 -9.78 -4.64
CA THR A 136 11.50 -9.86 -5.75
C THR A 136 10.28 -10.67 -5.34
N ASN A 137 10.47 -11.81 -4.68
CA ASN A 137 9.37 -12.61 -4.16
C ASN A 137 8.57 -11.83 -3.10
N GLU A 138 9.23 -11.12 -2.19
CA GLU A 138 8.57 -10.27 -1.20
C GLU A 138 7.70 -9.17 -1.86
N LEU A 139 8.14 -8.58 -2.98
CA LEU A 139 7.31 -7.64 -3.76
C LEU A 139 6.07 -8.31 -4.37
N ILE A 140 6.19 -9.54 -4.86
CA ILE A 140 5.10 -10.33 -5.46
C ILE A 140 4.06 -10.69 -4.38
N GLU A 141 4.54 -11.22 -3.26
CA GLU A 141 3.74 -11.60 -2.08
C GLU A 141 3.02 -10.39 -1.48
N ALA A 142 3.66 -9.23 -1.48
CA ALA A 142 3.05 -7.98 -1.02
C ALA A 142 1.97 -7.41 -1.95
N LYS A 143 1.75 -8.02 -3.14
CA LYS A 143 0.93 -7.44 -4.22
C LYS A 143 1.32 -5.97 -4.49
N SER A 144 2.63 -5.72 -4.55
CA SER A 144 3.20 -4.37 -4.53
C SER A 144 2.81 -3.54 -5.76
N ASP A 145 2.58 -2.23 -5.57
CA ASP A 145 2.33 -1.27 -6.65
C ASP A 145 3.60 -0.82 -7.39
N LYS A 146 4.76 -1.36 -7.03
CA LYS A 146 6.08 -1.04 -7.61
C LYS A 146 6.36 -1.85 -8.88
N TYR A 147 5.50 -1.69 -9.88
CA TYR A 147 5.53 -2.47 -11.12
C TYR A 147 6.84 -2.35 -11.90
N GLU A 148 7.40 -1.15 -12.00
CA GLU A 148 8.70 -0.92 -12.68
C GLU A 148 9.84 -1.65 -11.96
N LEU A 149 9.89 -1.54 -10.63
CA LEU A 149 10.89 -2.23 -9.82
C LEU A 149 10.77 -3.75 -9.96
N LEU A 150 9.55 -4.29 -9.94
CA LEU A 150 9.31 -5.72 -10.14
C LEU A 150 9.83 -6.20 -11.51
N ILE A 151 9.57 -5.43 -12.57
CA ILE A 151 10.06 -5.68 -13.93
C ILE A 151 11.59 -5.65 -13.97
N GLU A 152 12.22 -4.64 -13.35
CA GLU A 152 13.67 -4.50 -13.31
C GLU A 152 14.34 -5.68 -12.58
N SER A 153 13.80 -6.08 -11.43
CA SER A 153 14.31 -7.23 -10.69
C SER A 153 14.19 -8.53 -11.50
N LEU A 154 13.06 -8.76 -12.15
CA LEU A 154 12.87 -9.94 -13.01
C LEU A 154 13.85 -9.96 -14.19
N LYS A 155 14.09 -8.81 -14.84
CA LYS A 155 15.10 -8.70 -15.91
C LYS A 155 16.50 -9.04 -15.40
N LYS A 156 16.87 -8.55 -14.22
CA LYS A 156 18.19 -8.82 -13.61
C LYS A 156 18.36 -10.30 -13.25
N LEU A 157 17.29 -10.98 -12.85
CA LEU A 157 17.33 -12.42 -12.52
C LEU A 157 17.34 -13.32 -13.76
N LYS A 158 16.76 -12.89 -14.88
CA LYS A 158 16.71 -13.68 -16.11
C LYS A 158 18.11 -14.07 -16.59
N GLY A 159 18.38 -15.38 -16.65
CA GLY A 159 19.66 -15.93 -17.08
C GLY A 159 20.75 -15.95 -16.00
N ASN A 160 20.50 -15.37 -14.82
CA ASN A 160 21.43 -15.36 -13.68
C ASN A 160 21.01 -16.29 -12.53
N ILE A 161 19.82 -16.88 -12.61
CA ILE A 161 19.34 -17.95 -11.72
C ILE A 161 18.91 -19.18 -12.55
N PRO A 162 18.74 -20.36 -11.92
CA PRO A 162 18.24 -21.54 -12.62
C PRO A 162 16.92 -21.28 -13.36
N ALA A 163 16.82 -21.77 -14.60
CA ALA A 163 15.70 -21.46 -15.49
C ALA A 163 14.33 -21.87 -14.90
N ASN A 164 14.28 -23.00 -14.19
CA ASN A 164 13.08 -23.45 -13.49
C ASN A 164 12.65 -22.48 -12.37
N GLU A 165 13.59 -21.96 -11.59
CA GLU A 165 13.31 -20.98 -10.52
C GLU A 165 12.84 -19.65 -11.11
N PHE A 166 13.47 -19.20 -12.20
CA PHE A 166 13.05 -18.00 -12.92
C PHE A 166 11.62 -18.12 -13.44
N GLU A 167 11.29 -19.24 -14.09
CA GLU A 167 9.95 -19.47 -14.63
C GLU A 167 8.87 -19.53 -13.54
N GLN A 168 9.18 -20.14 -12.40
CA GLN A 168 8.29 -20.13 -11.23
C GLN A 168 8.06 -18.71 -10.72
N LEU A 169 9.12 -17.93 -10.55
CA LEU A 169 9.02 -16.55 -10.08
C LEU A 169 8.24 -15.66 -11.05
N ARG A 170 8.49 -15.80 -12.36
CA ARG A 170 7.76 -15.09 -13.41
C ARG A 170 6.27 -15.45 -13.40
N ALA A 171 5.93 -16.74 -13.28
CA ALA A 171 4.55 -17.19 -13.19
C ALA A 171 3.85 -16.63 -11.95
N SER A 172 4.50 -16.65 -10.78
CA SER A 172 3.97 -16.05 -9.55
C SER A 172 3.72 -14.55 -9.71
N ALA A 173 4.64 -13.81 -10.35
CA ALA A 173 4.45 -12.40 -10.64
C ALA A 173 3.23 -12.14 -11.54
N ILE A 174 3.08 -12.92 -12.62
CA ILE A 174 1.93 -12.81 -13.53
C ILE A 174 0.61 -13.10 -12.80
N ASN A 175 0.57 -14.17 -11.98
CA ASN A 175 -0.63 -14.52 -11.21
C ASN A 175 -1.01 -13.41 -10.24
N SER A 176 -0.06 -12.90 -9.46
CA SER A 176 -0.27 -11.79 -8.52
C SER A 176 -0.77 -10.52 -9.23
N LEU A 177 -0.19 -10.17 -10.38
CA LEU A 177 -0.63 -9.02 -11.18
C LEU A 177 -2.04 -9.23 -11.76
N THR A 178 -2.37 -10.44 -12.20
CA THR A 178 -3.69 -10.78 -12.75
C THR A 178 -4.77 -10.68 -11.67
N GLU A 179 -4.49 -11.18 -10.46
CA GLU A 179 -5.38 -11.03 -9.31
C GLU A 179 -5.61 -9.54 -8.98
N GLN A 180 -4.53 -8.74 -8.91
CA GLN A 180 -4.66 -7.30 -8.67
C GLN A 180 -5.47 -6.60 -9.77
N GLN A 181 -5.36 -7.05 -11.02
CA GLN A 181 -6.15 -6.50 -12.13
C GLN A 181 -7.63 -6.80 -11.93
N ALA A 182 -7.97 -8.03 -11.55
CA ALA A 182 -9.35 -8.43 -11.25
C ALA A 182 -9.92 -7.62 -10.08
N ASP A 183 -9.17 -7.49 -8.98
CA ASP A 183 -9.58 -6.71 -7.80
C ASP A 183 -9.85 -5.25 -8.16
N LYS A 184 -8.99 -4.63 -8.98
CA LYS A 184 -9.20 -3.25 -9.45
C LYS A 184 -10.40 -3.12 -10.38
N ALA A 185 -10.65 -4.11 -11.24
CA ALA A 185 -11.82 -4.13 -12.11
C ALA A 185 -13.12 -4.23 -11.30
N ASP A 186 -13.15 -5.06 -10.25
CA ASP A 186 -14.28 -5.16 -9.32
C ASP A 186 -14.51 -3.87 -8.56
N GLN A 187 -13.45 -3.22 -8.07
CA GLN A 187 -13.53 -1.90 -7.43
C GLN A 187 -14.11 -0.85 -8.38
N LEU A 188 -13.64 -0.81 -9.63
CA LEU A 188 -14.13 0.10 -10.66
C LEU A 188 -15.63 -0.13 -10.93
N MET A 189 -16.07 -1.38 -11.01
CA MET A 189 -17.48 -1.72 -11.20
C MET A 189 -18.34 -1.24 -10.02
N ARG A 190 -17.88 -1.43 -8.78
CA ARG A 190 -18.58 -0.93 -7.57
C ARG A 190 -18.68 0.60 -7.57
N LEU A 191 -17.61 1.30 -7.93
CA LEU A 191 -17.60 2.77 -7.98
C LEU A 191 -18.53 3.31 -9.08
N ARG A 192 -18.55 2.67 -10.26
CA ARG A 192 -19.47 3.01 -11.35
C ARG A 192 -20.93 2.81 -10.94
N LYS A 193 -21.25 1.69 -10.29
CA LYS A 193 -22.60 1.45 -9.76
C LYS A 193 -23.00 2.54 -8.75
N LYS A 194 -22.10 2.93 -7.86
CA LYS A 194 -22.33 4.03 -6.91
C LYS A 194 -22.55 5.38 -7.63
N ALA A 195 -21.85 5.63 -8.74
CA ALA A 195 -22.06 6.81 -9.57
C ALA A 195 -23.47 6.82 -10.20
N GLU A 196 -23.90 5.69 -10.74
CA GLU A 196 -25.22 5.50 -11.34
C GLU A 196 -26.34 5.70 -10.30
N GLU A 197 -26.19 5.17 -9.09
CA GLU A 197 -27.12 5.35 -7.99
C GLU A 197 -27.26 6.83 -7.59
N LEU A 198 -26.14 7.57 -7.50
CA LEU A 198 -26.17 9.02 -7.23
C LEU A 198 -26.88 9.80 -8.34
N LEU A 199 -26.65 9.42 -9.61
CA LEU A 199 -27.35 10.02 -10.75
C LEU A 199 -28.85 9.73 -10.73
N LYS A 200 -29.25 8.52 -10.35
CA LYS A 200 -30.65 8.13 -10.20
C LYS A 200 -31.34 8.94 -9.11
N ILE A 201 -30.73 9.05 -7.92
CA ILE A 201 -31.25 9.86 -6.81
C ILE A 201 -31.41 11.32 -7.24
N TYR A 202 -30.45 11.88 -7.99
CA TYR A 202 -30.56 13.24 -8.50
C TYR A 202 -31.75 13.41 -9.45
N LYS A 203 -31.95 12.48 -10.38
CA LYS A 203 -33.07 12.51 -11.34
C LYS A 203 -34.43 12.40 -10.64
N GLU A 204 -34.54 11.57 -9.60
CA GLU A 204 -35.80 11.31 -8.89
C GLU A 204 -36.14 12.39 -7.86
N SER A 205 -35.14 12.92 -7.14
CA SER A 205 -35.36 13.84 -6.02
C SER A 205 -35.04 15.31 -6.33
N GLY A 206 -34.35 15.60 -7.44
CA GLY A 206 -33.82 16.92 -7.77
C GLY A 206 -32.69 17.41 -6.85
N LYS A 207 -32.36 16.67 -5.79
CA LYS A 207 -31.30 17.03 -4.84
C LYS A 207 -29.94 16.70 -5.44
N ARG A 208 -29.14 17.73 -5.72
CA ARG A 208 -27.80 17.57 -6.27
C ARG A 208 -26.90 16.83 -5.27
N PRO A 209 -26.19 15.78 -5.69
CA PRO A 209 -25.15 15.20 -4.86
C PRO A 209 -24.07 16.26 -4.58
N THR A 210 -23.44 16.15 -3.42
CA THR A 210 -22.41 17.08 -2.99
C THR A 210 -21.26 17.09 -3.99
N ARG A 211 -20.82 18.27 -4.45
CA ARG A 211 -19.72 18.40 -5.43
C ARG A 211 -18.47 17.62 -5.02
N VAL A 212 -18.22 17.54 -3.73
CA VAL A 212 -17.10 16.81 -3.12
C VAL A 212 -17.20 15.29 -3.32
N SER A 213 -18.39 14.70 -3.17
CA SER A 213 -18.57 13.25 -3.32
C SER A 213 -18.47 12.81 -4.79
N VAL A 214 -19.02 13.61 -5.71
CA VAL A 214 -18.92 13.38 -7.16
C VAL A 214 -17.46 13.49 -7.62
N TRP A 215 -16.75 14.56 -7.24
CA TRP A 215 -15.35 14.75 -7.62
C TRP A 215 -14.43 13.65 -7.06
N ALA A 216 -14.63 13.22 -5.82
CA ALA A 216 -13.86 12.13 -5.23
C ALA A 216 -14.10 10.79 -5.96
N LEU A 217 -15.36 10.54 -6.36
CA LEU A 217 -15.74 9.35 -7.09
C LEU A 217 -15.14 9.33 -8.50
N ASP A 218 -15.30 10.41 -9.26
CA ASP A 218 -14.74 10.56 -10.61
C ASP A 218 -13.22 10.41 -10.62
N LYS A 219 -12.56 11.01 -9.61
CA LYS A 219 -11.12 10.89 -9.45
C LYS A 219 -10.68 9.44 -9.18
N ASN A 220 -11.38 8.72 -8.31
CA ASN A 220 -11.05 7.32 -8.04
C ASN A 220 -11.31 6.43 -9.27
N ILE A 221 -12.34 6.72 -10.06
CA ILE A 221 -12.60 6.05 -11.33
C ILE A 221 -11.46 6.31 -12.32
N GLN A 222 -11.04 7.56 -12.51
CA GLN A 222 -9.91 7.91 -13.37
C GLN A 222 -8.60 7.21 -12.92
N GLU A 223 -8.28 7.24 -11.62
CA GLU A 223 -7.09 6.58 -11.07
C GLU A 223 -7.10 5.05 -11.33
N LEU A 224 -8.28 4.41 -11.37
CA LEU A 224 -8.43 2.98 -11.69
C LEU A 224 -8.51 2.68 -13.19
N GLU A 225 -8.92 3.64 -14.02
CA GLU A 225 -8.97 3.50 -15.48
C GLU A 225 -7.58 3.66 -16.11
N GLU A 226 -6.72 4.50 -15.53
CA GLU A 226 -5.31 4.68 -15.92
C GLU A 226 -4.41 3.48 -15.53
N ASN A 227 -5.00 2.35 -15.11
CA ASN A 227 -4.32 1.22 -14.48
C ASN A 227 -3.21 0.60 -15.35
N ALA A 228 -1.97 0.80 -14.91
CA ALA A 228 -0.75 0.30 -15.55
C ALA A 228 -0.52 -1.23 -15.43
N ILE A 229 -1.37 -1.97 -14.70
CA ILE A 229 -1.17 -3.43 -14.47
C ILE A 229 -1.17 -4.21 -15.79
N ALA A 230 -2.09 -3.94 -16.72
CA ALA A 230 -2.17 -4.69 -17.97
C ALA A 230 -0.88 -4.57 -18.82
N CYS A 231 -0.32 -3.35 -18.89
CA CYS A 231 0.96 -3.10 -19.54
C CYS A 231 2.11 -3.82 -18.81
N THR A 232 2.05 -3.89 -17.49
CA THR A 232 3.03 -4.59 -16.65
C THR A 232 2.99 -6.10 -16.89
N ILE A 233 1.81 -6.72 -16.95
CA ILE A 233 1.65 -8.15 -17.26
C ILE A 233 2.30 -8.46 -18.60
N GLN A 234 1.98 -7.69 -19.65
CA GLN A 234 2.57 -7.88 -20.98
C GLN A 234 4.10 -7.79 -20.94
N LYS A 235 4.65 -6.79 -20.25
CA LYS A 235 6.10 -6.64 -20.08
C LYS A 235 6.70 -7.85 -19.37
N VAL A 236 6.10 -8.33 -18.29
CA VAL A 236 6.56 -9.52 -17.55
C VAL A 236 6.52 -10.78 -18.41
N THR A 237 5.48 -10.97 -19.23
CA THR A 237 5.39 -12.11 -20.17
C THR A 237 6.50 -12.10 -21.22
N THR A 238 6.97 -10.91 -21.62
CA THR A 238 8.04 -10.76 -22.62
C THR A 238 9.46 -10.84 -22.06
N ILE A 239 9.61 -10.79 -20.73
CA ILE A 239 10.89 -11.08 -20.05
C ILE A 239 11.07 -12.59 -20.05
#